data_AF-A0AA47NSN4-F1
#
_entry.id   AF-A0AA47NSN4-F1
#
_cell.length_a   1.000
_cell.length_b   1.000
_cell.length_c   1.000
_cell.angle_alpha   90.00
_cell.angle_beta   90.00
_cell.angle_gamma   90.00
#
_symmetry.space_group_name_H-M   'P 1'
#
loop_
_entity.id
_entity.type
_entity.pdbx_description
1 polymer ?
#
loop_
_entity_poly.entity_id
_entity_poly.type
_entity_poly.pdbx_seq_one_letter_code
_entity_poly.pdbx_strand_id
1 'polypeptide(L)'
;MSEESMPTLSVIDPLHTQLLANFTTAPEDDQMTREVKHAIREDLMKRYTSAKERHMLHASSALNPRFKALPFLSEDEKVETYSRLTAEAASLEVAFPLI
;
A
#
# COMPACT_ATOMS: atom_id res chain seq x y z
N MET A 1 2.01 -8.24 16.68
CA MET A 1 2.31 -9.44 15.88
C MET A 1 1.08 -9.69 15.03
N SER A 2 1.19 -9.72 13.70
CA SER A 2 0.02 -9.99 12.85
C SER A 2 -0.48 -11.40 13.11
N GLU A 3 -1.77 -11.56 13.41
CA GLU A 3 -2.43 -12.86 13.62
C GLU A 3 -2.61 -13.66 12.32
N GLU A 4 -2.25 -13.09 11.16
CA GLU A 4 -2.28 -13.76 9.86
C GLU A 4 -1.01 -14.60 9.64
N SER A 5 -1.18 -15.92 9.50
CA SER A 5 -0.11 -16.87 9.17
C SER A 5 0.57 -16.59 7.83
N MET A 6 -0.07 -15.84 6.93
CA MET A 6 0.51 -15.37 5.68
C MET A 6 0.10 -13.92 5.47
N PRO A 7 1.05 -12.97 5.37
CA PRO A 7 0.70 -11.60 5.01
C PRO A 7 0.04 -11.62 3.63
N THR A 8 -1.21 -11.16 3.58
CA THR A 8 -1.92 -11.00 2.33
C THR A 8 -1.36 -9.79 1.57
N LEU A 9 -1.35 -9.83 0.23
CA LEU A 9 -0.89 -8.70 -0.61
C LEU A 9 -1.54 -7.37 -0.19
N SER A 10 -2.80 -7.43 0.24
CA SER A 10 -3.60 -6.29 0.72
C SER A 10 -3.10 -5.62 2.01
N VAL A 11 -2.21 -6.26 2.76
CA VAL A 11 -1.64 -5.71 4.00
C VAL A 11 -0.30 -5.01 3.73
N ILE A 12 0.35 -5.35 2.63
CA ILE A 12 1.73 -4.91 2.35
C ILE A 12 1.81 -3.39 2.27
N ASP A 13 0.94 -2.74 1.49
CA ASP A 13 0.99 -1.29 1.32
C ASP A 13 0.59 -0.51 2.59
N PRO A 14 -0.53 -0.83 3.28
CA PRO A 14 -0.83 -0.20 4.56
C PRO A 14 0.31 -0.33 5.57
N LEU A 15 0.93 -1.51 5.66
CA LEU A 15 2.04 -1.76 6.57
C LEU A 15 3.31 -1.01 6.14
N HIS A 16 3.62 -0.98 4.85
CA HIS A 16 4.77 -0.26 4.31
C HIS A 16 4.66 1.24 4.57
N THR A 17 3.50 1.84 4.32
CA THR A 17 3.24 3.25 4.64
C THR A 17 3.39 3.51 6.15
N GLN A 18 2.83 2.64 6.99
CA GLN A 18 2.94 2.76 8.45
C GLN A 18 4.39 2.66 8.93
N LEU A 19 5.18 1.72 8.38
CA LEU A 19 6.60 1.58 8.71
C LEU A 19 7.38 2.81 8.29
N LEU A 20 7.17 3.32 7.07
CA LEU A 20 7.80 4.56 6.63
C LEU A 20 7.49 5.71 7.60
N ALA A 21 6.21 5.92 7.94
CA ALA A 21 5.79 6.95 8.88
C ALA A 21 6.49 6.81 10.25
N ASN A 22 6.51 5.61 10.82
CA ASN A 22 7.13 5.33 12.12
C ASN A 22 8.65 5.51 12.14
N PHE A 23 9.34 5.27 11.02
CA PHE A 23 10.78 5.48 10.89
C PHE A 23 11.15 6.87 10.36
N THR A 24 10.21 7.82 10.38
CA THR A 24 10.55 9.24 10.20
C THR A 24 11.33 9.72 11.42
N THR A 25 12.48 10.34 11.19
CA THR A 25 13.29 10.93 12.26
C THR A 25 12.56 12.11 12.88
N ALA A 26 12.61 12.22 14.21
CA ALA A 26 12.01 13.30 14.97
C ALA A 26 13.08 14.15 15.68
N PRO A 27 12.81 15.44 16.00
CA PRO A 27 13.78 16.32 16.67
C PRO A 27 14.24 15.79 18.03
N GLU A 28 13.39 15.05 18.74
CA GLU A 28 13.65 14.45 20.05
C GLU A 28 14.51 13.18 20.02
N ASP A 29 14.73 12.59 18.85
CA ASP A 29 15.55 11.38 18.72
C ASP A 29 17.00 11.69 19.12
N ASP A 30 17.69 10.76 19.78
CA ASP A 30 19.14 10.85 19.92
C ASP A 30 19.84 10.57 18.57
N GLN A 31 21.15 10.82 18.52
CA GLN A 31 21.91 10.67 17.28
C GLN A 31 21.87 9.23 16.72
N MET A 32 22.01 8.22 17.57
CA MET A 32 22.00 6.82 17.17
C MET A 32 20.60 6.44 16.66
N THR A 33 19.55 6.86 17.37
CA THR A 33 18.16 6.60 16.96
C THR A 33 17.86 7.23 15.60
N ARG A 34 18.31 8.46 15.34
CA ARG A 34 18.15 9.10 14.03
C ARG A 34 18.84 8.32 12.92
N GLU A 35 20.09 7.90 13.13
CA GLU A 35 20.86 7.14 12.15
C GLU A 35 20.18 5.79 11.82
N VAL A 36 19.72 5.06 12.84
CA VAL A 36 19.01 3.79 12.65
C VAL A 36 17.68 3.99 11.93
N LYS A 37 16.85 4.95 12.37
CA LYS A 37 15.58 5.28 11.70
C LYS A 37 15.80 5.65 10.23
N HIS A 38 16.81 6.48 9.97
CA HIS A 38 17.17 6.90 8.62
C HIS A 38 17.57 5.71 7.74
N ALA A 39 18.48 4.85 8.22
CA ALA A 39 18.92 3.66 7.48
C ALA A 39 17.77 2.69 7.16
N ILE A 40 16.87 2.45 8.12
CA ILE A 40 15.69 1.60 7.91
C ILE A 40 14.75 2.22 6.88
N ARG A 41 14.46 3.52 7.01
CA ARG A 41 13.58 4.23 6.09
C ARG A 41 14.13 4.23 4.67
N GLU A 42 15.44 4.47 4.50
CA GLU A 42 16.09 4.40 3.19
C GLU A 42 16.00 3.02 2.55
N ASP A 43 16.13 1.93 3.32
CA ASP A 43 15.94 0.58 2.77
C ASP A 43 14.48 0.32 2.36
N LEU A 44 13.53 0.73 3.19
CA LEU A 44 12.09 0.56 2.92
C LEU A 44 11.65 1.33 1.67
N MET A 45 12.17 2.54 1.43
CA MET A 45 11.83 3.35 0.25
C MET A 45 12.25 2.71 -1.08
N LYS A 46 13.15 1.73 -1.06
CA LYS A 46 13.58 1.00 -2.27
C LYS A 46 12.56 -0.07 -2.69
N ARG A 47 11.61 -0.42 -1.82
CA ARG A 47 10.61 -1.46 -2.09
C ARG A 47 9.41 -0.89 -2.82
N TYR A 48 8.81 -1.70 -3.72
CA TYR A 48 7.57 -1.38 -4.42
C TYR A 48 7.62 -0.08 -5.24
N THR A 49 8.76 0.22 -5.86
CA THR A 49 8.98 1.48 -6.59
C THR A 49 8.39 1.45 -8.00
N SER A 50 8.11 0.27 -8.56
CA SER A 50 7.52 0.17 -9.89
C SER A 50 6.02 0.48 -9.87
N ALA A 51 5.54 1.19 -10.89
CA ALA A 51 4.11 1.49 -11.04
C ALA A 51 3.27 0.20 -11.04
N LYS A 52 3.77 -0.88 -11.65
CA LYS A 52 3.08 -2.18 -11.68
C LYS A 52 2.89 -2.77 -10.28
N GLU A 53 3.92 -2.76 -9.43
CA GLU A 53 3.82 -3.27 -8.06
C GLU A 53 2.86 -2.42 -7.24
N ARG A 54 3.01 -1.09 -7.29
CA ARG A 54 2.12 -0.16 -6.56
C ARG A 54 0.65 -0.37 -6.93
N HIS A 55 0.37 -0.46 -8.24
CA HIS A 55 -0.97 -0.74 -8.73
C HIS A 55 -1.55 -2.05 -8.20
N MET A 56 -0.75 -3.12 -8.21
CA MET A 56 -1.17 -4.42 -7.68
C MET A 56 -1.46 -4.36 -6.19
N LEU A 57 -0.61 -3.67 -5.42
CA LEU A 57 -0.77 -3.51 -3.99
C LEU A 57 -2.00 -2.66 -3.62
N HIS A 58 -2.19 -1.51 -4.29
CA HIS A 58 -3.36 -0.65 -4.10
C HIS A 58 -4.65 -1.41 -4.43
N ALA A 59 -4.69 -2.10 -5.58
CA ALA A 59 -5.82 -2.91 -6.01
C ALA A 59 -6.15 -4.02 -4.99
N SER A 60 -5.14 -4.76 -4.53
CA SER A 60 -5.33 -5.82 -3.54
C SER A 60 -5.88 -5.27 -2.22
N SER A 61 -5.43 -4.09 -1.80
CA SER A 61 -5.91 -3.43 -0.59
C SER A 61 -7.34 -2.92 -0.74
N ALA A 62 -7.68 -2.34 -1.89
CA ALA A 62 -9.01 -1.83 -2.20
C ALA A 62 -10.08 -2.94 -2.21
N LEU A 63 -9.71 -4.13 -2.70
CA LEU A 63 -10.56 -5.32 -2.74
C LEU A 63 -10.67 -6.03 -1.38
N ASN A 64 -9.83 -5.70 -0.41
CA ASN A 64 -9.94 -6.23 0.95
C ASN A 64 -10.89 -5.33 1.77
N PRO A 65 -12.02 -5.85 2.30
CA PRO A 65 -12.99 -5.04 3.05
C PRO A 65 -12.41 -4.26 4.24
N ARG A 66 -11.30 -4.76 4.82
CA ARG A 66 -10.60 -4.10 5.93
C ARG A 66 -9.88 -2.83 5.52
N PHE A 67 -9.44 -2.75 4.27
CA PHE A 67 -8.61 -1.66 3.74
C PHE A 67 -9.28 -0.87 2.61
N LYS A 68 -10.55 -1.15 2.29
CA LYS A 68 -11.31 -0.44 1.25
C LYS A 68 -11.36 1.09 1.39
N ALA A 69 -11.11 1.65 2.56
CA ALA A 69 -11.03 3.11 2.70
C ALA A 69 -9.69 3.69 2.20
N LEU A 70 -8.68 2.84 1.99
CA LEU A 70 -7.34 3.16 1.54
C LEU A 70 -6.71 4.36 2.31
N PRO A 71 -6.74 4.38 3.65
CA PRO A 71 -6.37 5.57 4.44
C PRO A 71 -4.89 5.97 4.31
N PHE A 72 -4.07 5.10 3.73
CA PHE A 72 -2.64 5.28 3.49
C PHE A 72 -2.33 5.93 2.12
N LEU A 73 -3.35 6.11 1.26
CA LEU A 73 -3.22 6.76 -0.04
C LEU A 73 -3.74 8.20 -0.01
N SER A 74 -3.21 9.04 -0.89
CA SER A 74 -3.81 10.35 -1.21
C SER A 74 -5.15 10.20 -1.93
N GLU A 75 -5.97 11.26 -1.94
CA GLU A 75 -7.27 11.23 -2.64
C GLU A 75 -7.12 10.96 -4.14
N ASP A 76 -6.09 11.53 -4.78
CA ASP A 76 -5.81 11.29 -6.20
C ASP A 76 -5.48 9.81 -6.46
N GLU A 77 -4.65 9.19 -5.61
CA GLU A 77 -4.29 7.77 -5.71
C GLU A 77 -5.50 6.85 -5.45
N LYS A 78 -6.42 7.24 -4.55
CA LYS A 78 -7.68 6.51 -4.33
C LYS A 78 -8.56 6.54 -5.57
N VAL A 79 -8.77 7.74 -6.13
CA VAL A 79 -9.56 7.93 -7.34
C VAL A 79 -8.98 7.13 -8.50
N GLU A 80 -7.67 7.19 -8.69
CA GLU A 80 -6.96 6.41 -9.72
C GLU A 80 -7.17 4.90 -9.51
N THR A 81 -6.97 4.41 -8.28
CA THR A 81 -7.11 2.99 -7.94
C THR A 81 -8.52 2.48 -8.27
N TYR A 82 -9.56 3.18 -7.82
CA TYR A 82 -10.94 2.80 -8.07
C TYR A 82 -11.36 2.94 -9.53
N SER A 83 -10.86 3.96 -10.24
CA SER A 83 -11.12 4.13 -11.66
C SER A 83 -10.55 2.97 -12.47
N ARG A 84 -9.31 2.56 -12.18
CA ARG A 84 -8.67 1.41 -12.84
C ARG A 84 -9.39 0.11 -12.54
N LEU A 85 -9.73 -0.15 -11.28
CA LEU A 85 -10.50 -1.34 -10.90
C LEU A 85 -11.88 -1.40 -11.58
N THR A 86 -12.56 -0.26 -11.69
CA THR A 86 -13.87 -0.18 -12.35
C THR A 86 -13.75 -0.47 -13.84
N ALA A 87 -12.73 0.08 -14.50
CA ALA A 87 -12.46 -0.18 -15.92
C ALA A 87 -12.08 -1.65 -16.16
N GLU A 88 -11.25 -2.24 -15.31
CA GLU A 88 -10.90 -3.66 -15.35
C GLU A 88 -12.15 -4.54 -15.17
N ALA A 89 -12.99 -4.25 -14.17
CA ALA A 89 -14.23 -4.99 -13.93
C ALA A 89 -15.21 -4.89 -15.11
N ALA A 90 -15.41 -3.70 -15.67
CA ALA A 90 -16.25 -3.50 -16.86
C ALA A 90 -15.72 -4.28 -18.07
N SER A 91 -14.39 -4.37 -18.24
CA SER A 91 -13.79 -5.17 -19.32
C SER A 91 -14.04 -6.68 -19.16
N LEU A 92 -14.14 -7.17 -17.92
CA LEU A 92 -14.45 -8.58 -17.62
C LEU A 92 -15.92 -8.91 -17.85
N GLU A 93 -16.84 -7.97 -17.58
CA GLU A 93 -18.28 -8.14 -17.83
C GLU A 93 -18.58 -8.31 -19.33
N VAL A 94 -17.86 -7.60 -20.20
CA VAL A 94 -17.96 -7.77 -21.66
C VAL A 94 -17.41 -9.14 -22.11
N ALA A 95 -16.43 -9.69 -21.39
CA ALA A 95 -15.86 -11.00 -21.69
C ALA A 95 -16.72 -12.17 -21.16
N PHE A 96 -17.54 -11.94 -20.14
CA PHE A 96 -18.43 -12.92 -19.53
C PHE A 96 -19.83 -12.33 -19.32
N PRO A 97 -20.64 -12.18 -20.39
CA PRO A 97 -22.00 -11.69 -20.25
C PRO A 97 -22.79 -12.58 -19.30
N LEU A 98 -23.40 -11.98 -18.29
CA LEU A 98 -24.29 -12.66 -17.34
C LEU A 98 -25.42 -13.34 -18.12
N ILE A 99 -25.50 -14.67 -18.00
CA ILE A 99 -26.54 -15.53 -18.58
C ILE A 99 -27.86 -15.28 -17.85
#